data_AF-A0A6G3XE52-F1
#
_entry.id   AF-A0A6G3XE52-F1
#
_cell.length_a   1.000
_cell.length_b   1.000
_cell.length_c   1.000
_cell.angle_alpha   90.00
_cell.angle_beta   90.00
_cell.angle_gamma   90.00
#
_symmetry.space_group_name_H-M   'P 1'
#
loop_
_entity.id
_entity.type
_entity.pdbx_description
1 polymer ?
#
loop_
_entity_poly.entity_id
_entity_poly.type
_entity_poly.pdbx_seq_one_letter_code
_entity_poly.pdbx_strand_id
1 'polypeptide(L)'
;RGNMQDEIDRSLLTSRLDKDQIEDLYPGYPYKQHKPIVEQGAISPVTGKFDPEATPSDTIGSSTPEGATDGLNTQLSALSDTLDEIPALLGPNGNGIGSNSWVVSGKHTTSGKALLANDPHLAPMLPSLWYQMGLHCRELSTTCQYDTAGYTFSGMPGVIIGHNQDIA
;
A
#
# COMPACT_ATOMS: atom_id res chain seq x y z
N ARG A 1 3.34 6.86 0.93
CA ARG A 1 3.96 7.45 -0.28
C ARG A 1 4.46 6.27 -1.11
N GLY A 2 4.09 6.19 -2.39
CA GLY A 2 4.40 5.02 -3.25
C GLY A 2 5.88 4.92 -3.64
N ASN A 3 6.16 4.52 -4.88
CA ASN A 3 7.51 4.43 -5.45
C ASN A 3 8.19 5.79 -5.75
N MET A 4 7.86 6.84 -4.99
CA MET A 4 8.30 8.21 -5.28
C MET A 4 9.83 8.37 -5.19
N GLN A 5 10.47 7.74 -4.20
CA GLN A 5 11.93 7.77 -4.09
C GLN A 5 12.57 7.03 -5.27
N ASP A 6 12.06 5.86 -5.63
CA ASP A 6 12.56 5.08 -6.78
C ASP A 6 12.43 5.87 -8.10
N GLU A 7 11.34 6.64 -8.29
CA GLU A 7 11.18 7.49 -9.48
C GLU A 7 12.14 8.70 -9.47
N ILE A 8 12.43 9.28 -8.30
CA ILE A 8 13.44 10.33 -8.16
C ILE A 8 14.83 9.77 -8.48
N ASP A 9 15.20 8.65 -7.87
CA ASP A 9 16.49 7.99 -8.07
C ASP A 9 16.68 7.59 -9.55
N ARG A 10 15.65 6.95 -10.15
CA ARG A 10 15.63 6.61 -11.58
C ARG A 10 15.84 7.85 -12.45
N SER A 11 15.16 8.96 -12.13
CA SER A 11 15.29 10.22 -12.89
C SER A 11 16.70 10.80 -12.77
N LEU A 12 17.30 10.78 -11.58
CA LEU A 12 18.67 11.26 -11.37
C LEU A 12 19.71 10.40 -12.11
N LEU A 13 19.48 9.09 -12.22
CA LEU A 13 20.37 8.17 -12.94
C LEU A 13 20.42 8.42 -14.46
N THR A 14 19.39 9.03 -15.05
CA THR A 14 19.40 9.43 -16.48
C THR A 14 20.54 10.37 -16.85
N SER A 15 21.14 11.04 -15.86
CA SER A 15 22.32 11.90 -16.08
C SER A 15 23.64 11.14 -16.23
N ARG A 16 23.69 9.85 -15.86
CA ARG A 16 24.93 9.05 -15.80
C ARG A 16 24.86 7.70 -16.50
N LEU A 17 23.66 7.15 -16.64
CA LEU A 17 23.42 5.82 -17.19
C LEU A 17 22.54 5.93 -18.44
N ASP A 18 22.77 5.03 -19.38
CA ASP A 18 21.89 4.87 -20.52
C ASP A 18 20.58 4.14 -20.13
N LYS A 19 19.62 4.10 -21.05
CA LYS A 19 18.30 3.53 -20.81
C LYS A 19 18.38 2.04 -20.43
N ASP A 20 19.24 1.28 -21.10
CA ASP A 20 19.35 -0.16 -20.90
C ASP A 20 19.92 -0.45 -19.50
N GLN A 21 20.92 0.33 -19.07
CA GLN A 21 21.48 0.27 -17.72
C GLN A 21 20.47 0.64 -16.63
N ILE A 22 19.59 1.60 -16.88
CA ILE A 22 18.52 1.98 -15.94
C ILE A 22 17.44 0.89 -15.87
N GLU A 23 17.10 0.28 -17.00
CA GLU A 23 16.13 -0.82 -17.06
C GLU A 23 16.64 -2.08 -16.36
N ASP A 24 17.95 -2.35 -16.41
CA ASP A 24 18.59 -3.43 -15.63
C ASP A 24 18.54 -3.17 -14.12
N LEU A 25 18.69 -1.91 -13.67
CA LEU A 25 18.64 -1.54 -12.25
C LEU A 25 17.21 -1.44 -11.69
N TYR A 26 16.26 -1.01 -12.52
CA TYR A 26 14.85 -0.82 -12.15
C TYR A 26 13.93 -1.55 -13.14
N PRO A 27 13.99 -2.89 -13.19
CA PRO A 27 13.20 -3.65 -14.14
C PRO A 27 11.71 -3.45 -13.88
N GLY A 28 10.92 -3.51 -14.96
CA GLY A 28 9.47 -3.49 -14.86
C GLY A 28 8.94 -4.63 -13.98
N TYR A 29 7.79 -4.40 -13.34
CA TYR A 29 7.15 -5.43 -12.51
C TYR A 29 6.88 -6.70 -13.36
N PRO A 30 7.26 -7.89 -12.89
CA PRO A 30 7.19 -9.10 -13.71
C PRO A 30 5.77 -9.67 -13.76
N TYR A 31 4.86 -8.98 -14.47
CA TYR A 31 3.42 -9.34 -14.56
C TYR A 31 3.13 -10.76 -15.03
N LYS A 32 4.08 -11.40 -15.73
CA LYS A 32 3.98 -12.81 -16.15
C LYS A 32 4.23 -13.81 -15.00
N GLN A 33 5.01 -13.41 -13.99
CA GLN A 33 5.37 -14.25 -12.85
C GLN A 33 4.52 -13.90 -11.62
N HIS A 34 4.31 -12.60 -11.38
CA HIS A 34 3.52 -12.10 -10.26
C HIS A 34 2.31 -11.35 -10.84
N LYS A 35 1.13 -11.95 -10.71
CA LYS A 35 -0.10 -11.31 -11.19
C LYS A 35 -0.63 -10.31 -10.17
N PRO A 36 -1.13 -9.14 -10.60
CA PRO A 36 -1.82 -8.22 -9.72
C PRO A 36 -3.15 -8.83 -9.26
N ILE A 37 -3.68 -8.36 -8.12
CA ILE A 37 -4.96 -8.82 -7.54
C ILE A 37 -6.13 -8.55 -8.51
N VAL A 38 -6.03 -7.45 -9.26
CA VAL A 38 -7.02 -7.01 -10.24
C VAL A 38 -6.40 -7.20 -11.63
N GLU A 39 -6.86 -8.19 -12.38
CA GLU A 39 -6.40 -8.46 -13.75
C GLU A 39 -7.24 -7.71 -14.82
N GLN A 40 -8.40 -7.18 -14.42
CA GLN A 40 -9.40 -6.57 -15.29
C GLN A 40 -10.09 -5.40 -14.57
N GLY A 41 -10.53 -4.40 -15.33
CA GLY A 41 -11.18 -3.21 -14.83
C GLY A 41 -10.43 -1.93 -15.18
N ALA A 42 -11.09 -0.97 -15.83
CA ALA A 42 -10.50 0.33 -16.14
C ALA A 42 -11.51 1.47 -15.96
N ILE A 43 -11.01 2.65 -15.61
CA ILE A 43 -11.82 3.88 -15.59
C ILE A 43 -11.80 4.48 -16.99
N SER A 44 -12.98 4.67 -17.57
CA SER A 44 -13.14 5.34 -18.86
C SER A 44 -12.61 6.78 -18.76
N PRO A 45 -11.63 7.19 -19.58
CA PRO A 45 -11.08 8.55 -19.54
C PRO A 45 -12.08 9.61 -20.00
N VAL A 46 -13.13 9.20 -20.71
CA VAL A 46 -14.19 10.09 -21.23
C VAL A 46 -15.32 10.24 -20.23
N THR A 47 -15.72 9.16 -19.55
CA THR A 47 -16.93 9.14 -18.71
C THR A 47 -16.63 9.11 -17.22
N GLY A 48 -15.39 8.82 -16.81
CA GLY A 48 -14.99 8.65 -15.41
C GLY A 48 -15.60 7.42 -14.72
N LYS A 49 -16.31 6.56 -15.46
CA LYS A 49 -16.93 5.35 -14.91
C LYS A 49 -15.96 4.18 -14.95
N PHE A 50 -15.98 3.37 -13.89
CA PHE A 50 -15.31 2.09 -13.85
C PHE A 50 -16.07 1.05 -14.68
N ASP A 51 -15.37 0.42 -15.61
CA ASP A 51 -15.84 -0.72 -16.39
C ASP A 51 -15.06 -1.96 -15.94
N PRO A 52 -15.69 -2.94 -15.27
CA PRO A 52 -15.01 -4.13 -14.75
C PRO A 52 -14.52 -5.08 -15.85
N GLU A 53 -15.07 -5.00 -17.06
CA GLU A 53 -14.70 -5.88 -18.18
C GLU A 53 -13.60 -5.26 -19.05
N ALA A 54 -13.25 -3.99 -18.80
CA ALA A 54 -12.21 -3.32 -19.57
C ALA A 54 -10.82 -3.83 -19.19
N THR A 55 -10.01 -4.20 -20.19
CA THR A 55 -8.58 -4.47 -19.97
C THR A 55 -7.81 -3.17 -19.71
N PRO A 56 -7.03 -3.07 -18.62
CA PRO A 56 -6.11 -1.96 -18.41
C PRO A 56 -5.14 -1.83 -19.60
N SER A 57 -4.85 -0.60 -20.03
CA SER A 57 -3.85 -0.31 -21.06
C SER A 57 -2.62 0.30 -20.41
N ASP A 58 -1.43 -0.28 -20.66
CA ASP A 58 -0.13 0.15 -20.11
C ASP A 58 0.37 1.50 -20.66
N THR A 59 -0.44 2.23 -21.42
CA THR A 59 0.00 3.43 -22.14
C THR A 59 -0.12 4.68 -21.26
N ILE A 60 0.70 4.79 -20.22
CA ILE A 60 0.96 6.08 -19.54
C ILE A 60 2.22 6.67 -20.15
N GLY A 61 2.03 7.81 -20.83
CA GLY A 61 2.95 8.46 -21.77
C GLY A 61 4.41 8.59 -21.35
N SER A 62 5.27 7.91 -22.09
CA SER A 62 6.70 8.18 -22.20
C SER A 62 6.92 9.14 -23.38
N SER A 63 6.97 10.44 -23.11
CA SER A 63 7.50 11.41 -24.06
C SER A 63 8.08 12.62 -23.31
N THR A 64 9.34 12.53 -22.90
CA THR A 64 10.13 13.67 -22.42
C THR A 64 11.10 14.13 -23.52
N PRO A 65 11.10 15.41 -23.91
CA PRO A 65 12.06 15.95 -24.89
C PRO A 65 13.48 16.04 -24.31
N GLU A 66 14.48 15.67 -25.13
CA GLU A 66 15.92 15.53 -24.82
C GLU A 66 16.68 16.83 -24.43
N GLY A 67 16.00 17.87 -23.93
CA GLY A 67 16.62 19.14 -23.53
C GLY A 67 16.13 19.74 -22.21
N ALA A 68 15.19 19.07 -21.52
CA ALA A 68 14.65 19.53 -20.24
C ALA A 68 15.35 18.93 -19.01
N THR A 69 16.37 18.08 -19.23
CA THR A 69 16.95 17.18 -18.21
C THR A 69 17.76 17.90 -17.13
N ASP A 70 18.59 18.90 -17.46
CA ASP A 70 19.44 19.56 -16.45
C ASP A 70 18.64 20.42 -15.45
N GLY A 71 17.65 21.17 -15.95
CA GLY A 71 16.75 21.96 -15.10
C GLY A 71 15.77 21.11 -14.28
N LEU A 72 15.42 19.93 -14.78
CA LEU A 72 14.59 18.96 -14.08
C LEU A 72 15.39 18.22 -13.01
N ASN A 73 16.62 17.80 -13.31
CA ASN A 73 17.51 17.10 -12.37
C ASN A 73 17.81 17.95 -11.13
N THR A 74 18.13 19.23 -11.31
CA THR A 74 18.38 20.16 -10.20
C THR A 74 17.13 20.39 -9.34
N GLN A 75 15.95 20.45 -9.95
CA GLN A 75 14.67 20.57 -9.21
C GLN A 75 14.30 19.26 -8.50
N LEU A 76 14.58 18.10 -9.08
CA LEU A 76 14.36 16.79 -8.46
C LEU A 76 15.33 16.53 -7.30
N SER A 77 16.61 16.89 -7.44
CA SER A 77 17.57 16.81 -6.34
C SER A 77 17.15 17.71 -5.17
N ALA A 78 16.78 18.96 -5.45
CA ALA A 78 16.30 19.88 -4.41
C ALA A 78 14.99 19.39 -3.75
N LEU A 79 14.10 18.75 -4.51
CA LEU A 79 12.91 18.11 -3.96
C LEU A 79 13.27 16.90 -3.09
N SER A 80 14.21 16.06 -3.50
CA SER A 80 14.70 14.92 -2.72
C SER A 80 15.27 15.37 -1.38
N ASP A 81 16.16 16.36 -1.40
CA ASP A 81 16.76 16.94 -0.20
C ASP A 81 15.69 17.52 0.74
N THR A 82 14.69 18.21 0.18
CA THR A 82 13.55 18.75 0.94
C THR A 82 12.70 17.63 1.55
N LEU A 83 12.50 16.51 0.85
CA LEU A 83 11.73 15.36 1.35
C LEU A 83 12.44 14.65 2.51
N ASP A 84 13.77 14.57 2.47
CA ASP A 84 14.60 14.03 3.56
C ASP A 84 14.57 14.91 4.82
N GLU A 85 14.40 16.23 4.65
CA GLU A 85 14.31 17.19 5.75
C GLU A 85 12.93 17.22 6.44
N ILE A 86 11.88 16.64 5.83
CA ILE A 86 10.55 16.59 6.47
C ILE A 86 10.65 15.72 7.73
N PRO A 87 10.41 16.29 8.93
CA PRO A 87 10.59 15.57 10.19
C PRO A 87 9.75 14.28 10.22
N ALA A 88 10.34 13.20 10.75
CA ALA A 88 9.67 11.93 11.05
C ALA A 88 8.49 12.04 12.05
N LEU A 89 8.08 13.27 12.41
CA LEU A 89 6.92 13.58 13.24
C LEU A 89 5.60 13.10 12.60
N LEU A 90 5.59 12.87 11.28
CA LEU A 90 4.48 12.26 10.54
C LEU A 90 4.59 10.72 10.43
N GLY A 91 5.55 10.11 11.12
CA GLY A 91 5.90 8.69 11.03
C GLY A 91 7.18 8.45 10.20
N PRO A 92 7.83 7.28 10.32
CA PRO A 92 8.98 6.96 9.48
C PRO A 92 8.52 6.96 8.02
N ASN A 93 9.11 7.82 7.19
CA ASN A 93 9.01 7.69 5.74
C ASN A 93 10.04 6.62 5.33
N GLY A 94 9.58 5.55 4.68
CA GLY A 94 10.50 4.49 4.25
C GLY A 94 9.78 3.24 3.73
N ASN A 95 10.57 2.40 3.06
CA ASN A 95 10.14 1.08 2.60
C ASN A 95 9.62 0.23 3.77
N GLY A 96 8.50 -0.47 3.55
CA GLY A 96 7.91 -1.36 4.55
C GLY A 96 6.94 -0.72 5.54
N ILE A 97 6.36 0.45 5.22
CA ILE A 97 5.19 0.99 5.95
C ILE A 97 4.07 1.29 4.94
N GLY A 98 2.90 0.71 5.19
CA GLY A 98 1.69 0.87 4.39
C GLY A 98 0.48 0.29 5.12
N SER A 99 -0.71 0.53 4.58
CA SER A 99 -1.93 -0.07 5.11
C SER A 99 -3.03 0.03 4.07
N ASN A 100 -3.83 -1.03 3.94
CA ASN A 100 -5.12 -0.99 3.28
C ASN A 100 -6.22 -1.28 4.30
N SER A 101 -7.33 -0.55 4.21
CA SER A 101 -8.51 -0.83 5.03
C SER A 101 -9.75 -0.45 4.23
N TRP A 102 -10.72 -1.37 4.13
CA TRP A 102 -11.99 -1.09 3.46
C TRP A 102 -13.16 -1.70 4.22
N VAL A 103 -14.31 -1.04 4.08
CA VAL A 103 -15.59 -1.49 4.61
C VAL A 103 -16.63 -1.42 3.50
N VAL A 104 -17.44 -2.48 3.37
CA VAL A 104 -18.60 -2.51 2.48
C VAL A 104 -19.85 -2.63 3.34
N SER A 105 -20.75 -1.65 3.20
CA SER A 105 -22.06 -1.70 3.87
C SER A 105 -22.83 -2.95 3.46
N GLY A 106 -23.57 -3.54 4.38
CA GLY A 106 -24.46 -4.68 4.09
C GLY A 106 -25.48 -4.41 2.97
N LYS A 107 -25.80 -3.14 2.67
CA LYS A 107 -26.62 -2.75 1.50
C LYS A 107 -26.01 -3.16 0.16
N HIS A 108 -24.70 -3.40 0.12
CA HIS A 108 -23.93 -3.76 -1.07
C HIS A 108 -23.39 -5.20 -1.02
N THR A 109 -23.86 -6.03 -0.09
CA THR A 109 -23.44 -7.43 0.05
C THR A 109 -24.64 -8.37 -0.14
N THR A 110 -24.40 -9.57 -0.67
CA THR A 110 -25.46 -10.58 -0.87
C THR A 110 -25.99 -11.15 0.46
N SER A 111 -25.18 -11.08 1.52
CA SER A 111 -25.55 -11.53 2.86
C SER A 111 -26.34 -10.50 3.67
N GLY A 112 -26.39 -9.24 3.22
CA GLY A 112 -26.93 -8.13 3.99
C GLY A 112 -26.08 -7.70 5.19
N LYS A 113 -24.92 -8.35 5.42
CA LYS A 113 -23.98 -8.02 6.52
C LYS A 113 -22.82 -7.18 5.99
N ALA A 114 -22.26 -6.33 6.85
CA ALA A 114 -21.07 -5.57 6.51
C ALA A 114 -19.87 -6.50 6.27
N LEU A 115 -18.99 -6.12 5.35
CA LEU A 115 -17.68 -6.74 5.16
C LEU A 115 -16.61 -5.72 5.55
N LEU A 116 -15.64 -6.15 6.33
CA LEU A 116 -14.46 -5.37 6.68
C LEU A 116 -13.22 -6.17 6.31
N ALA A 117 -12.24 -5.51 5.72
CA ALA A 117 -10.91 -6.05 5.54
C ALA A 117 -9.88 -5.01 5.98
N ASN A 118 -8.97 -5.46 6.84
CA ASN A 118 -7.87 -4.66 7.33
C ASN A 118 -6.56 -5.40 7.02
N ASP A 119 -5.62 -4.71 6.40
CA ASP A 119 -4.40 -5.27 5.83
C ASP A 119 -3.22 -4.31 6.08
N PRO A 120 -2.68 -4.29 7.32
CA PRO A 120 -1.56 -3.43 7.68
C PRO A 120 -0.24 -3.96 7.10
N HIS A 121 0.53 -3.11 6.44
CA HIS A 121 1.82 -3.46 5.84
C HIS A 121 2.94 -2.88 6.67
N LEU A 122 3.62 -3.72 7.45
CA LEU A 122 4.79 -3.33 8.23
C LEU A 122 5.94 -4.28 7.89
N ALA A 123 7.16 -3.73 7.82
CA ALA A 123 8.36 -4.48 7.47
C ALA A 123 8.49 -5.72 8.36
N PRO A 124 8.80 -6.90 7.80
CA PRO A 124 9.06 -8.09 8.59
C PRO A 124 10.22 -7.85 9.57
N MET A 125 10.04 -8.23 10.83
CA MET A 125 11.10 -8.16 11.84
C MET A 125 11.06 -9.36 12.79
N LEU A 126 12.18 -9.58 13.51
CA LEU A 126 12.32 -10.65 14.50
C LEU A 126 12.65 -10.03 15.87
N PRO A 127 11.80 -10.22 16.89
CA PRO A 127 10.52 -10.96 16.87
C PRO A 127 9.47 -10.28 15.98
N SER A 128 8.48 -11.05 15.52
CA SER A 128 7.37 -10.51 14.72
C SER A 128 6.69 -9.36 15.46
N LEU A 129 6.37 -8.29 14.73
CA LEU A 129 5.58 -7.19 15.27
C LEU A 129 4.19 -7.68 15.66
N TRP A 130 3.54 -8.36 14.72
CA TRP A 130 2.18 -8.85 14.85
C TRP A 130 2.18 -10.23 15.47
N TYR A 131 1.29 -10.41 16.44
CA TYR A 131 0.99 -11.67 17.10
C TYR A 131 -0.51 -11.89 17.05
N GLN A 132 -0.96 -13.06 16.57
CA GLN A 132 -2.38 -13.40 16.56
C GLN A 132 -2.82 -13.79 17.97
N MET A 133 -3.92 -13.21 18.44
CA MET A 133 -4.44 -13.42 19.79
C MET A 133 -5.97 -13.54 19.78
N GLY A 134 -6.48 -14.46 20.60
CA GLY A 134 -7.88 -14.55 20.98
C GLY A 134 -8.04 -14.42 22.49
N LEU A 135 -8.99 -13.59 22.92
CA LEU A 135 -9.38 -13.46 24.33
C LEU A 135 -10.80 -13.99 24.47
N HIS A 136 -10.94 -15.09 25.21
CA HIS A 136 -12.21 -15.79 25.38
C HIS A 136 -12.49 -16.04 26.86
N CYS A 137 -13.62 -15.52 27.33
CA CYS A 137 -14.24 -15.95 28.57
C CYS A 137 -14.80 -17.36 28.36
N ARG A 138 -14.74 -18.21 29.40
CA ARG A 138 -15.38 -19.54 29.34
C ARG A 138 -16.89 -19.44 29.13
N GLU A 139 -17.49 -18.43 29.74
CA GLU A 139 -18.88 -18.02 29.56
C GLU A 139 -18.93 -16.49 29.52
N LEU A 140 -19.73 -15.94 28.61
CA LEU A 140 -19.96 -14.51 28.53
C LEU A 140 -20.89 -14.08 29.67
N SER A 141 -20.48 -13.05 30.41
CA SER A 141 -21.24 -12.50 31.53
C SER A 141 -21.02 -10.99 31.65
N THR A 142 -21.77 -10.34 32.54
CA THR A 142 -21.58 -8.91 32.83
C THR A 142 -20.19 -8.58 33.40
N THR A 143 -19.46 -9.57 33.92
CA THR A 143 -18.10 -9.38 34.46
C THR A 143 -17.00 -9.84 33.51
N CYS A 144 -17.31 -10.62 32.47
CA CYS A 144 -16.36 -11.09 31.47
C CYS A 144 -17.04 -11.12 30.09
N GLN A 145 -16.74 -10.11 29.27
CA GLN A 145 -17.33 -9.93 27.93
C GLN A 145 -16.31 -10.14 26.79
N TYR A 146 -15.17 -10.75 27.09
CA TYR A 146 -14.15 -11.03 26.09
C TYR A 146 -14.52 -12.28 25.30
N ASP A 147 -14.91 -12.07 24.05
CA ASP A 147 -14.89 -13.10 23.01
C ASP A 147 -14.49 -12.41 21.71
N THR A 148 -13.19 -12.21 21.56
CA THR A 148 -12.61 -11.44 20.45
C THR A 148 -11.35 -12.12 19.94
N ALA A 149 -11.14 -12.06 18.63
CA ALA A 149 -9.97 -12.61 17.98
C ALA A 149 -9.39 -11.61 16.97
N GLY A 150 -8.07 -11.63 16.82
CA GLY A 150 -7.38 -10.75 15.88
C GLY A 150 -5.88 -10.74 16.09
N TYR A 151 -5.26 -9.58 15.87
CA TYR A 151 -3.84 -9.33 15.99
C TYR A 151 -3.56 -8.27 17.07
N THR A 152 -2.41 -8.44 17.72
CA THR A 152 -1.82 -7.51 18.68
C THR A 152 -0.35 -7.29 18.38
N PHE A 153 0.26 -6.31 19.05
CA PHE A 153 1.71 -6.20 19.10
C PHE A 153 2.28 -7.11 20.18
N SER A 154 3.43 -7.71 19.90
CA SER A 154 4.20 -8.48 20.87
C SER A 154 4.35 -7.74 22.20
N GLY A 155 3.84 -8.33 23.28
CA GLY A 155 3.90 -7.78 24.65
C GLY A 155 2.66 -7.03 25.14
N MET A 156 1.65 -6.81 24.30
CA MET A 156 0.40 -6.17 24.73
C MET A 156 -0.70 -7.18 25.08
N PRO A 157 -1.56 -6.88 26.06
CA PRO A 157 -2.55 -7.83 26.57
C PRO A 157 -3.90 -7.82 25.81
N GLY A 158 -4.05 -7.03 24.74
CA GLY A 158 -5.34 -6.82 24.06
C GLY A 158 -5.26 -6.92 22.53
N VAL A 159 -6.38 -7.24 21.89
CA VAL A 159 -6.53 -7.24 20.42
C VAL A 159 -6.61 -5.79 19.93
N ILE A 160 -5.78 -5.41 18.95
CA ILE A 160 -5.82 -4.07 18.32
C ILE A 160 -6.62 -4.10 17.03
N ILE A 161 -6.39 -5.11 16.19
CA ILE A 161 -7.10 -5.30 14.93
C ILE A 161 -7.78 -6.66 15.04
N GLY A 162 -9.11 -6.72 14.97
CA GLY A 162 -9.81 -7.98 15.12
C GLY A 162 -11.31 -7.82 15.01
N HIS A 163 -12.02 -8.82 15.48
CA HIS A 163 -13.48 -8.83 15.48
C HIS A 163 -14.01 -9.54 16.71
N ASN A 164 -15.30 -9.40 16.93
CA ASN A 164 -16.10 -10.21 17.83
C ASN A 164 -17.41 -10.60 17.11
N GLN A 165 -18.45 -10.92 17.87
CA GLN A 165 -19.73 -11.37 17.30
C GLN A 165 -20.58 -10.26 16.71
N ASP A 166 -20.31 -9.01 17.10
CA ASP A 166 -21.14 -7.86 16.78
C ASP A 166 -20.44 -6.87 15.83
N ILE A 167 -19.10 -6.78 15.90
CA ILE A 167 -18.28 -5.81 15.17
C ILE A 167 -16.94 -6.39 14.69
N ALA A 168 -16.36 -5.75 13.69
CA ALA A 168 -15.02 -5.93 13.15
C ALA A 168 -14.47 -4.56 12.75
#